data_AF-A0A232F9C6-F1
#
_entry.id   AF-A0A232F9C6-F1
#
_cell.length_a   1.000
_cell.length_b   1.000
_cell.length_c   1.000
_cell.angle_alpha   90.00
_cell.angle_beta   90.00
_cell.angle_gamma   90.00
#
_symmetry.space_group_name_H-M   'P 1'
#
loop_
_entity.id
_entity.type
_entity.pdbx_description
1 polymer ?
#
loop_
_entity_poly.entity_id
_entity_poly.type
_entity_poly.pdbx_seq_one_letter_code
_entity_poly.pdbx_strand_id
1 'polypeptide(L)'
;MSFVFGKGSIRIFKTTDGEFRLREIYGDGNCMFRAISFILWGTENRHRQLRSLKTKLSQVVNHIEDTWRELRPYVLAEWNVSSPSVYANFMGADGTFASELECVVATKLKRLNLAIYRRADTTGNLRCILESRQFSNRRVKTANLLFSGKNEYGHYDVLLPKR
;
A
#
# COMPACT_ATOMS: atom_id res chain seq x y z
N MET A 1 27.41 -14.01 -16.13
CA MET A 1 26.09 -14.41 -16.68
C MET A 1 25.11 -13.30 -16.36
N SER A 2 24.82 -12.46 -17.34
CA SER A 2 23.98 -11.27 -17.19
C SER A 2 22.56 -11.63 -17.62
N PHE A 3 21.61 -11.63 -16.69
CA PHE A 3 20.21 -11.83 -17.02
C PHE A 3 19.62 -10.51 -17.52
N VAL A 4 19.42 -10.44 -18.84
CA VAL A 4 18.61 -9.39 -19.47
C VAL A 4 17.15 -9.75 -19.21
N PHE A 5 16.49 -9.04 -18.29
CA PHE A 5 15.04 -9.13 -18.12
C PHE A 5 14.36 -8.53 -19.35
N GLY A 6 13.74 -9.38 -20.17
CA GLY A 6 12.88 -8.95 -21.26
C GLY A 6 11.67 -8.19 -20.72
N LYS A 7 11.57 -6.91 -21.09
CA LYS A 7 10.31 -6.14 -21.02
C LYS A 7 9.25 -6.87 -21.87
N GLY A 8 8.08 -7.20 -21.31
CA GLY A 8 6.89 -7.39 -22.15
C GLY A 8 5.78 -8.34 -21.70
N SER A 9 5.95 -9.19 -20.69
CA SER A 9 4.86 -10.12 -20.31
C SER A 9 3.87 -9.48 -19.35
N ILE A 10 2.68 -9.08 -19.84
CA ILE A 10 1.59 -8.63 -18.98
C ILE A 10 1.17 -9.79 -18.08
N ARG A 11 1.47 -9.70 -16.78
CA ARG A 11 1.01 -10.69 -15.80
C ARG A 11 -0.44 -10.39 -15.43
N ILE A 12 -1.32 -11.33 -15.78
CA ILE A 12 -2.74 -11.29 -15.44
C ILE A 12 -2.98 -12.21 -14.26
N PHE A 13 -3.72 -11.71 -13.29
CA PHE A 13 -4.13 -12.41 -12.08
C PHE A 13 -5.64 -12.56 -12.04
N LYS A 14 -6.11 -13.70 -11.55
CA LYS A 14 -7.54 -14.00 -11.45
C LYS A 14 -7.94 -14.09 -9.99
N THR A 15 -9.11 -13.55 -9.70
CA THR A 15 -9.77 -13.60 -8.40
C THR A 15 -11.26 -13.85 -8.60
N THR A 16 -11.97 -14.16 -7.52
CA THR A 16 -13.44 -14.14 -7.52
C THR A 16 -14.02 -12.78 -7.89
N ASP A 17 -13.26 -11.70 -7.65
CA ASP A 17 -13.70 -10.32 -7.82
C ASP A 17 -13.39 -9.76 -9.22
N GLY A 18 -12.67 -10.51 -10.06
CA GLY A 18 -12.33 -10.14 -11.43
C GLY A 18 -10.89 -10.47 -11.84
N GLU A 19 -10.53 -10.02 -13.06
CA GLU A 19 -9.18 -10.12 -13.59
C GLU A 19 -8.40 -8.81 -13.39
N PHE A 20 -7.14 -8.94 -12.95
CA PHE A 20 -6.25 -7.83 -12.72
C PHE A 20 -4.99 -7.93 -13.57
N ARG A 21 -4.50 -6.79 -14.04
CA ARG A 21 -3.16 -6.66 -14.60
C ARG A 21 -2.22 -6.13 -13.53
N LEU A 22 -1.06 -6.75 -13.39
CA LEU A 22 -0.03 -6.27 -12.47
C LEU A 22 0.69 -5.05 -13.04
N ARG A 23 0.77 -4.00 -12.22
CA ARG A 23 1.67 -2.88 -12.40
C ARG A 23 2.76 -3.00 -11.34
N GLU A 24 3.95 -3.36 -11.80
CA GLU A 24 5.14 -3.46 -10.96
C GLU A 24 5.50 -2.07 -10.41
N ILE A 25 5.77 -1.99 -9.11
CA ILE A 25 6.18 -0.76 -8.41
C ILE A 25 7.67 -0.83 -8.09
N TYR A 26 8.35 0.32 -8.07
CA TYR A 26 9.77 0.34 -7.77
C TYR A 26 10.05 -0.11 -6.32
N GLY A 27 10.97 -1.07 -6.16
CA GLY A 27 11.29 -1.72 -4.89
C GLY A 27 12.44 -1.05 -4.12
N ASP A 28 12.16 0.09 -3.50
CA ASP A 28 13.13 0.90 -2.73
C ASP A 28 12.68 1.16 -1.27
N GLY A 29 11.84 0.28 -0.72
CA GLY A 29 11.21 0.48 0.59
C GLY A 29 10.05 1.51 0.58
N ASN A 30 9.87 2.28 -0.49
CA ASN A 30 8.74 3.19 -0.65
C ASN A 30 7.54 2.57 -1.40
N CYS A 31 7.56 1.26 -1.64
CA CYS A 31 6.60 0.60 -2.52
C CYS A 31 5.13 0.91 -2.19
N MET A 32 4.74 0.93 -0.90
CA MET A 32 3.38 1.33 -0.51
C MET A 32 3.03 2.75 -0.96
N PHE A 33 3.87 3.74 -0.62
CA PHE A 33 3.64 5.14 -1.00
C PHE A 33 3.67 5.33 -2.52
N ARG A 34 4.53 4.61 -3.24
CA ARG A 34 4.59 4.61 -4.70
C ARG A 34 3.34 4.01 -5.33
N ALA A 35 2.83 2.90 -4.79
CA ALA A 35 1.60 2.26 -5.24
C ALA A 35 0.40 3.21 -5.10
N ILE A 36 0.26 3.85 -3.94
CA ILE A 36 -0.80 4.84 -3.70
C ILE A 36 -0.65 6.06 -4.62
N SER A 37 0.58 6.55 -4.79
CA SER A 37 0.87 7.64 -5.72
C SER A 37 0.42 7.29 -7.14
N PHE A 38 0.69 6.07 -7.59
CA PHE A 38 0.28 5.59 -8.90
C PHE A 38 -1.25 5.51 -9.03
N ILE A 39 -1.95 5.01 -8.01
CA ILE A 39 -3.43 4.91 -8.02
C ILE A 39 -4.09 6.30 -8.10
N LEU A 40 -3.52 7.30 -7.42
CA LEU A 40 -4.07 8.65 -7.36
C LEU A 40 -3.74 9.47 -8.62
N TRP A 41 -2.50 9.39 -9.11
CA TRP A 41 -1.97 10.33 -10.10
C TRP A 41 -1.39 9.67 -11.36
N GLY A 42 -1.43 8.33 -11.46
CA GLY A 42 -0.84 7.60 -12.59
C GLY A 42 0.70 7.64 -12.60
N THR A 43 1.34 8.09 -11.52
CA THR A 43 2.80 8.22 -11.41
C THR A 43 3.29 7.86 -10.02
N GLU A 44 4.46 7.24 -9.91
CA GLU A 44 5.11 6.91 -8.64
C GLU A 44 5.85 8.13 -8.04
N ASN A 45 6.16 9.15 -8.83
CA ASN A 45 7.08 10.24 -8.48
C ASN A 45 6.59 11.14 -7.34
N ARG A 46 5.30 11.06 -6.98
CA ARG A 46 4.72 11.82 -5.87
C ARG A 46 4.73 11.05 -4.55
N HIS A 47 5.38 9.88 -4.47
CA HIS A 47 5.49 9.10 -3.24
C HIS A 47 6.10 9.88 -2.07
N ARG A 48 7.11 10.74 -2.31
CA ARG A 48 7.68 11.60 -1.26
C ARG A 48 6.67 12.59 -0.67
N GLN A 49 5.70 13.05 -1.48
CA GLN A 49 4.65 13.95 -1.00
C GLN A 49 3.68 13.23 -0.05
N LEU A 50 3.49 11.92 -0.20
CA LEU A 50 2.74 11.09 0.74
C LEU A 50 3.51 10.81 2.04
N ARG A 51 4.85 10.82 1.97
CA ARG A 51 5.73 10.48 3.09
C ARG A 51 6.17 11.68 3.94
N SER A 52 6.38 12.86 3.34
CA SER A 52 7.00 14.00 4.06
C SER A 52 6.02 14.75 4.97
N LEU A 53 6.37 14.87 6.25
CA LEU A 53 5.67 15.53 7.38
C LEU A 53 5.14 16.98 7.15
N LYS A 54 5.53 17.67 6.06
CA LYS A 54 5.29 19.12 5.88
C LYS A 54 4.19 19.51 4.89
N THR A 55 3.41 18.57 4.37
CA THR A 55 2.35 18.90 3.39
C THR A 55 1.03 18.27 3.81
N LYS A 56 -0.13 18.81 3.36
CA LYS A 56 -1.51 18.26 3.55
C LYS A 56 -1.69 16.76 3.18
N LEU A 57 -0.64 16.06 2.78
CA LEU A 57 -0.56 14.67 2.36
C LEU A 57 0.20 13.74 3.33
N SER A 58 0.94 14.24 4.34
CA SER A 58 1.45 13.46 5.49
C SER A 58 0.38 13.08 6.50
N GLN A 59 -0.89 13.18 6.11
CA GLN A 59 -2.02 12.85 6.93
C GLN A 59 -1.95 11.41 7.45
N VAL A 60 -1.19 10.46 6.88
CA VAL A 60 -1.13 9.11 7.47
C VAL A 60 -0.44 9.13 8.83
N VAL A 61 0.81 9.60 8.86
CA VAL A 61 1.61 9.71 10.08
C VAL A 61 0.98 10.70 11.04
N ASN A 62 0.59 11.88 10.54
CA ASN A 62 -0.04 12.91 11.37
C ASN A 62 -1.43 12.45 11.88
N HIS A 63 -2.25 11.76 11.08
CA HIS A 63 -3.53 11.24 11.57
C HIS A 63 -3.33 10.11 12.58
N ILE A 64 -2.29 9.29 12.44
CA ILE A 64 -1.96 8.29 13.45
C ILE A 64 -1.49 8.96 14.73
N GLU A 65 -0.72 10.05 14.65
CA GLU A 65 -0.35 10.88 15.81
C GLU A 65 -1.55 11.60 16.43
N ASP A 66 -2.40 12.24 15.63
CA ASP A 66 -3.60 12.96 16.07
C ASP A 66 -4.68 12.00 16.64
N THR A 67 -4.73 10.76 16.13
CA THR A 67 -5.64 9.69 16.57
C THR A 67 -4.91 8.63 17.40
N TRP A 68 -3.75 8.98 17.97
CA TRP A 68 -2.86 8.03 18.63
C TRP A 68 -3.56 7.25 19.73
N ARG A 69 -4.46 7.89 20.48
CA ARG A 69 -5.21 7.23 21.56
C ARG A 69 -6.00 6.01 21.08
N GLU A 70 -6.51 6.03 19.84
CA GLU A 70 -7.28 4.92 19.25
C GLU A 70 -6.37 3.94 18.52
N LEU A 71 -5.32 4.43 17.85
CA LEU A 71 -4.47 3.62 16.98
C LEU A 71 -3.23 3.03 17.67
N ARG A 72 -2.89 3.51 18.87
CA ARG A 72 -1.74 3.04 19.68
C ARG A 72 -1.70 1.51 19.86
N PRO A 73 -2.80 0.79 20.12
CA PRO A 73 -2.75 -0.67 20.24
C PRO A 73 -2.22 -1.35 18.96
N TYR A 74 -2.60 -0.84 17.79
CA TYR A 74 -2.15 -1.37 16.50
C TYR A 74 -0.70 -0.99 16.21
N VAL A 75 -0.31 0.26 16.49
CA VAL A 75 1.09 0.70 16.32
C VAL A 75 2.03 -0.06 17.24
N LEU A 76 1.61 -0.34 18.48
CA LEU A 76 2.39 -1.12 19.43
C LEU A 76 2.52 -2.58 18.97
N ALA A 77 1.43 -3.19 18.46
CA ALA A 77 1.45 -4.56 17.99
C ALA A 77 2.35 -4.76 16.77
N GLU A 78 2.33 -3.82 15.81
CA GLU A 78 3.07 -3.94 14.55
C GLU A 78 4.53 -3.50 14.69
N TRP A 79 4.79 -2.40 15.41
CA TRP A 79 6.09 -1.74 15.41
C TRP A 79 6.79 -1.75 16.77
N ASN A 80 6.10 -2.18 17.84
CA ASN A 80 6.57 -2.08 19.22
C ASN A 80 6.97 -0.63 19.62
N VAL A 81 6.29 0.35 19.03
CA VAL A 81 6.51 1.78 19.30
C VAL A 81 5.41 2.33 20.20
N SER A 82 5.79 2.89 21.33
CA SER A 82 4.86 3.39 22.35
C SER A 82 4.69 4.92 22.36
N SER A 83 5.44 5.64 21.53
CA SER A 83 5.43 7.10 21.43
C SER A 83 5.09 7.59 20.01
N PRO A 84 4.17 8.54 19.85
CA PRO A 84 3.80 9.09 18.55
C PRO A 84 4.96 9.78 17.83
N SER A 85 5.81 10.52 18.57
CA SER A 85 6.97 11.20 17.96
C SER A 85 8.03 10.21 17.47
N VAL A 86 8.22 9.10 18.18
CA VAL A 86 9.12 8.02 17.76
C VAL A 86 8.58 7.34 16.51
N TYR A 87 7.27 7.06 16.48
CA TYR A 87 6.61 6.51 15.30
C TYR A 87 6.71 7.44 14.10
N ALA A 88 6.46 8.75 14.29
CA ALA A 88 6.53 9.75 13.23
C ALA A 88 7.94 9.88 12.65
N ASN A 89 8.97 9.85 13.50
CA ASN A 89 10.36 9.86 13.04
C ASN A 89 10.72 8.57 12.28
N PHE A 90 10.34 7.41 12.80
CA PHE A 90 10.61 6.11 12.19
C PHE A 90 9.93 5.96 10.82
N MET A 91 8.62 6.23 10.75
CA MET A 91 7.83 6.09 9.52
C MET A 91 8.15 7.22 8.53
N GLY A 92 8.51 8.40 9.02
CA GLY A 92 8.93 9.54 8.20
C GLY A 92 10.28 9.37 7.51
N ALA A 93 11.17 8.50 8.00
CA ALA A 93 12.48 8.22 7.38
C ALA A 93 12.32 7.59 5.99
N ASP A 94 13.09 8.01 4.98
CA ASP A 94 12.99 7.46 3.63
C ASP A 94 13.38 5.97 3.60
N GLY A 95 12.65 5.17 2.83
CA GLY A 95 12.89 3.73 2.71
C GLY A 95 12.34 2.84 3.84
N THR A 96 11.75 3.38 4.92
CA THR A 96 11.07 2.53 5.93
C THR A 96 9.84 1.86 5.33
N PHE A 97 9.70 0.54 5.54
CA PHE A 97 8.55 -0.24 5.12
C PHE A 97 7.29 0.17 5.89
N ALA A 98 6.14 0.10 5.22
CA ALA A 98 4.83 0.36 5.80
C ALA A 98 4.03 -0.95 5.89
N SER A 99 3.12 -1.04 6.86
CA SER A 99 2.26 -2.20 7.10
C SER A 99 0.84 -1.96 6.56
N GLU A 100 -0.04 -2.91 6.86
CA GLU A 100 -1.47 -2.83 6.56
C GLU A 100 -2.13 -1.60 7.20
N LEU A 101 -1.66 -1.18 8.38
CA LEU A 101 -2.16 -0.02 9.12
C LEU A 101 -2.06 1.25 8.27
N GLU A 102 -0.86 1.53 7.75
CA GLU A 102 -0.64 2.72 6.94
C GLU A 102 -1.42 2.65 5.63
N CYS A 103 -1.64 1.46 5.05
CA CYS A 103 -2.49 1.28 3.87
C CYS A 103 -3.95 1.70 4.14
N VAL A 104 -4.53 1.23 5.25
CA VAL A 104 -5.91 1.54 5.63
C VAL A 104 -6.07 3.03 5.89
N VAL A 105 -5.14 3.64 6.62
CA VAL A 105 -5.18 5.08 6.92
C VAL A 105 -5.00 5.90 5.64
N ALA A 106 -4.04 5.56 4.79
CA ALA A 106 -3.79 6.29 3.54
C ALA A 106 -4.99 6.26 2.59
N THR A 107 -5.63 5.09 2.44
CA THR A 107 -6.82 4.96 1.58
C THR A 107 -8.02 5.71 2.15
N LYS A 108 -8.24 5.67 3.45
CA LYS A 108 -9.28 6.46 4.14
C LYS A 108 -9.14 7.96 3.87
N LEU A 109 -7.94 8.50 4.05
CA LEU A 109 -7.63 9.92 3.84
C LEU A 109 -7.81 10.36 2.38
N LYS A 110 -7.67 9.43 1.44
CA LYS A 110 -7.84 9.67 0.01
C LYS A 110 -9.21 9.27 -0.53
N ARG A 111 -10.13 8.89 0.36
CA ARG A 111 -11.49 8.44 0.03
C ARG A 111 -11.47 7.31 -1.01
N LEU A 112 -10.59 6.33 -0.78
CA LEU A 112 -10.46 5.10 -1.53
C LEU A 112 -10.94 3.94 -0.66
N ASN A 113 -11.48 2.90 -1.29
CA ASN A 113 -11.55 1.57 -0.66
C ASN A 113 -10.18 0.88 -0.81
N LEU A 114 -9.90 -0.13 0.01
CA LEU A 114 -8.66 -0.90 -0.03
C LEU A 114 -8.96 -2.39 -0.18
N ALA A 115 -8.20 -3.06 -1.04
CA ALA A 115 -8.12 -4.51 -1.09
C ALA A 115 -6.66 -4.93 -1.26
N ILE A 116 -6.14 -5.73 -0.33
CA ILE A 116 -4.78 -6.29 -0.39
C ILE A 116 -4.91 -7.76 -0.69
N TYR A 117 -4.22 -8.18 -1.74
CA TYR A 117 -4.20 -9.55 -2.23
C TYR A 117 -2.82 -10.15 -2.02
N ARG A 118 -2.77 -11.48 -1.84
CA ARG A 118 -1.55 -12.28 -1.88
C ARG A 118 -1.74 -13.44 -2.84
N ARG A 119 -0.66 -13.93 -3.45
CA ARG A 119 -0.72 -15.18 -4.23
C ARG A 119 -1.13 -16.32 -3.31
N ALA A 120 -2.20 -17.03 -3.68
CA ALA A 120 -2.65 -18.22 -2.99
C ALA A 120 -1.78 -19.44 -3.38
N ASP A 121 -1.32 -19.46 -4.63
CA ASP A 121 -0.54 -20.54 -5.21
C ASP A 121 0.39 -20.04 -6.33
N THR A 122 1.12 -20.98 -6.95
CA THR A 122 2.03 -20.73 -8.07
C THR A 122 1.31 -20.50 -9.40
N THR A 123 0.00 -20.81 -9.49
CA THR A 123 -0.80 -20.72 -10.72
C THR A 123 -1.34 -19.31 -10.99
N GLY A 124 -1.14 -18.38 -10.06
CA GLY A 124 -1.54 -16.98 -10.21
C GLY A 124 -2.92 -16.65 -9.65
N ASN A 125 -3.52 -17.56 -8.88
CA ASN A 125 -4.70 -17.25 -8.08
C ASN A 125 -4.32 -16.30 -6.95
N LEU A 126 -5.12 -15.26 -6.75
CA LEU A 126 -4.95 -14.37 -5.61
C LEU A 126 -6.04 -14.61 -4.56
N ARG A 127 -5.63 -14.52 -3.30
CA ARG A 127 -6.51 -14.46 -2.14
C ARG A 127 -6.51 -13.05 -1.60
N CYS A 128 -7.69 -12.48 -1.35
CA CYS A 128 -7.82 -11.24 -0.60
C CYS A 128 -7.48 -11.51 0.87
N ILE A 129 -6.45 -10.83 1.38
CA ILE A 129 -6.00 -10.97 2.78
C ILE A 129 -6.49 -9.82 3.65
N LEU A 130 -6.81 -8.67 3.05
CA LEU A 130 -7.40 -7.53 3.73
C LEU A 130 -8.34 -6.81 2.78
N GLU A 131 -9.55 -6.52 3.27
CA GLU A 131 -10.52 -5.68 2.57
C GLU A 131 -11.05 -4.60 3.50
N SER A 132 -11.00 -3.34 3.04
CA SER A 132 -11.59 -2.20 3.75
C SER A 132 -12.47 -1.40 2.78
N ARG A 133 -13.79 -1.65 2.85
CA ARG A 133 -14.81 -0.95 2.06
C ARG A 133 -15.53 0.10 2.89
N GLN A 134 -14.84 1.19 3.19
CA GLN A 134 -15.40 2.29 3.99
C GLN A 134 -16.43 3.13 3.21
N PHE A 135 -16.42 3.05 1.87
CA PHE A 135 -17.32 3.84 1.02
C PHE A 135 -18.10 2.93 0.05
N SER A 136 -19.42 2.95 0.15
CA SER A 136 -20.34 2.14 -0.67
C SER A 136 -20.68 2.78 -2.04
N ASN A 137 -20.25 4.02 -2.29
CA ASN A 137 -20.51 4.73 -3.53
C ASN A 137 -19.71 4.13 -4.70
N ARG A 138 -20.41 3.73 -5.78
CA ARG A 138 -19.81 3.14 -7.00
C ARG A 138 -18.76 4.02 -7.71
N ARG A 139 -18.71 5.33 -7.41
CA ARG A 139 -17.70 6.25 -7.94
C ARG A 139 -16.38 6.20 -7.17
N VAL A 140 -16.36 5.61 -5.98
CA VAL A 140 -15.15 5.47 -5.16
C VAL A 140 -14.30 4.33 -5.73
N LYS A 141 -13.04 4.65 -6.04
CA LYS A 141 -12.08 3.67 -6.53
C LYS A 141 -11.61 2.77 -5.40
N THR A 142 -11.33 1.51 -5.73
CA THR A 142 -10.61 0.59 -4.84
C THR A 142 -9.13 0.58 -5.20
N ALA A 143 -8.29 0.82 -4.20
CA ALA A 143 -6.87 0.55 -4.26
C ALA A 143 -6.64 -0.97 -4.13
N ASN A 144 -6.49 -1.67 -5.25
CA ASN A 144 -6.16 -3.09 -5.25
C ASN A 144 -4.63 -3.22 -5.25
N LEU A 145 -4.07 -3.79 -4.18
CA LEU A 145 -2.65 -3.99 -4.00
C LEU A 145 -2.32 -5.48 -4.01
N LEU A 146 -1.18 -5.84 -4.59
CA LEU A 146 -0.60 -7.18 -4.45
C LEU A 146 0.57 -7.10 -3.46
N PHE A 147 0.45 -7.83 -2.36
CA PHE A 147 1.53 -8.02 -1.40
C PHE A 147 2.31 -9.30 -1.73
N SER A 148 3.64 -9.19 -1.82
CA SER A 148 4.57 -10.29 -2.04
C SER A 148 5.69 -10.27 -1.00
N GLY A 149 6.24 -11.44 -0.64
CA GLY A 149 7.32 -11.54 0.35
C GLY A 149 6.84 -11.81 1.78
N LYS A 150 7.69 -11.55 2.77
CA LYS A 150 7.40 -11.69 4.21
C LYS A 150 6.88 -10.36 4.77
N ASN A 151 6.13 -10.39 5.87
CA ASN A 151 5.52 -9.19 6.46
C ASN A 151 6.53 -8.06 6.76
N GLU A 152 7.74 -8.43 7.20
CA GLU A 152 8.80 -7.48 7.58
C GLU A 152 9.52 -6.80 6.39
N TYR A 153 9.52 -7.41 5.20
CA TYR A 153 10.27 -6.93 4.02
C TYR A 153 9.47 -7.12 2.72
N GLY A 154 8.16 -7.03 2.84
CA GLY A 154 7.26 -7.30 1.73
C GLY A 154 7.24 -6.18 0.71
N HIS A 155 6.73 -6.50 -0.47
CA HIS A 155 6.62 -5.58 -1.58
C HIS A 155 5.16 -5.40 -1.98
N TYR A 156 4.77 -4.16 -2.25
CA TYR A 156 3.46 -3.80 -2.75
C TYR A 156 3.52 -3.40 -4.21
N ASP A 157 2.81 -4.15 -5.04
CA ASP A 157 2.50 -3.79 -6.43
C ASP A 157 1.03 -3.34 -6.56
N VAL A 158 0.69 -2.74 -7.71
CA VAL A 158 -0.69 -2.33 -8.00
C VAL A 158 -1.39 -3.33 -8.91
N LEU A 159 -2.61 -3.71 -8.56
CA LEU A 159 -3.50 -4.53 -9.39
C LEU A 159 -4.51 -3.62 -10.09
N LEU A 160 -4.41 -3.55 -11.42
CA LEU A 160 -5.30 -2.75 -12.25
C LEU A 160 -6.45 -3.61 -12.77
N PRO A 161 -7.72 -3.28 -12.45
CA PRO A 161 -8.86 -4.01 -13.01
C PRO A 161 -8.78 -4.03 -14.53
N LYS A 162 -8.94 -5.22 -15.10
CA LYS A 162 -9.12 -5.36 -16.55
C LYS A 162 -10.58 -4.97 -16.84
N ARG A 163 -10.75 -3.98 -17.72
CA ARG A 163 -12.08 -3.62 -18.24
C ARG A 163 -12.56 -4.68 -19.20
#